data_AF-A0A0F8ZNI8-F1
#
_entry.id   AF-A0A0F8ZNI8-F1
#
_cell.length_a   1.000
_cell.length_b   1.000
_cell.length_c   1.000
_cell.angle_alpha   90.00
_cell.angle_beta   90.00
_cell.angle_gamma   90.00
#
_symmetry.space_group_name_H-M   'P 1'
#
loop_
_entity.id
_entity.type
_entity.pdbx_description
1 polymer ?
#
loop_
_entity_poly.entity_id
_entity_poly.type
_entity_poly.pdbx_seq_one_letter_code
_entity_poly.pdbx_strand_id
1 'polypeptide(L)'
;ISMQFNNIPFNFSQKRLSSASQNGLKVFSNYISQRKCNELDEIIIQSIQLFGSAISNWDLHLRCVNLITILESVFLKDDEDRGMEHKVKARLSKLLSNQQNEKERIKSIVANIYEVRHKMIHKAIRIKIDYKELSEAQKIMINLFLRLIQHYVVLGFTDKARLIEKLNEIKS
;
A
#
# COMPACT_ATOMS: atom_id res chain seq x y z
N ILE A 1 23.59 -25.29 -9.19
CA ILE A 1 23.26 -23.84 -9.24
C ILE A 1 23.89 -23.19 -8.02
N SER A 2 24.99 -22.45 -8.18
CA SER A 2 25.63 -21.71 -7.08
C SER A 2 24.79 -20.47 -6.77
N MET A 3 24.07 -20.48 -5.65
CA MET A 3 23.43 -19.26 -5.14
C MET A 3 24.52 -18.33 -4.61
N GLN A 4 24.84 -17.27 -5.35
CA GLN A 4 25.64 -16.16 -4.85
C GLN A 4 24.74 -15.28 -3.98
N PHE A 5 24.89 -15.41 -2.65
CA PHE A 5 24.28 -14.47 -1.72
C PHE A 5 25.08 -13.17 -1.73
N ASN A 6 24.38 -12.05 -1.88
CA ASN A 6 25.01 -10.73 -1.82
C ASN A 6 25.33 -10.40 -0.36
N ASN A 7 26.46 -10.89 0.13
CA ASN A 7 26.94 -10.73 1.51
C ASN A 7 27.54 -9.35 1.79
N ILE A 8 27.27 -8.35 0.94
CA ILE A 8 27.69 -6.98 1.19
C ILE A 8 26.90 -6.49 2.41
N PRO A 9 27.57 -6.11 3.52
CA PRO A 9 26.90 -5.54 4.66
C PRO A 9 26.08 -4.34 4.22
N PHE A 10 24.78 -4.37 4.50
CA PHE A 10 23.93 -3.21 4.25
C PHE A 10 24.39 -2.07 5.17
N ASN A 11 25.17 -1.15 4.62
CA ASN A 11 25.67 -0.02 5.38
C ASN A 11 24.55 1.02 5.53
N PHE A 12 23.83 0.96 6.65
CA PHE A 12 22.79 1.91 6.98
C PHE A 12 23.43 3.19 7.54
N SER A 13 23.80 4.10 6.65
CA SER A 13 24.47 5.33 7.03
C SER A 13 23.62 6.19 7.99
N GLN A 14 24.28 6.98 8.83
CA GLN A 14 23.63 7.91 9.75
C GLN A 14 22.66 8.86 9.02
N LYS A 15 22.99 9.28 7.78
CA LYS A 15 22.10 10.09 6.94
C LYS A 15 20.80 9.37 6.58
N ARG A 16 20.86 8.06 6.27
CA ARG A 16 19.67 7.23 5.99
C ARG A 16 18.86 7.00 7.25
N LEU A 17 19.51 6.74 8.38
CA LEU A 17 18.85 6.61 9.68
C LEU A 17 18.14 7.91 10.10
N SER A 18 18.82 9.04 10.01
CA SER A 18 18.23 10.35 10.34
C SER A 18 17.06 10.71 9.42
N SER A 19 17.18 10.45 8.11
CA SER A 19 16.08 10.66 7.17
C SER A 19 14.88 9.75 7.46
N ALA A 20 15.12 8.45 7.71
CA ALA A 20 14.06 7.50 8.06
C ALA A 20 13.38 7.88 9.39
N SER A 21 14.18 8.27 10.39
CA SER A 21 13.72 8.72 11.70
C SER A 21 12.85 9.97 11.58
N GLN A 22 13.33 11.01 10.89
CA GLN A 22 12.63 12.29 10.83
C GLN A 22 11.43 12.32 9.88
N ASN A 23 11.48 11.59 8.75
CA ASN A 23 10.49 11.74 7.68
C ASN A 23 9.43 10.63 7.63
N GLY A 24 9.73 9.42 8.10
CA GLY A 24 8.81 8.28 8.01
C GLY A 24 8.47 7.65 9.35
N LEU A 25 9.48 7.14 10.05
CA LEU A 25 9.31 6.37 11.29
C LEU A 25 8.66 7.20 12.39
N LYS A 26 9.01 8.48 12.52
CA LYS A 26 8.37 9.38 13.49
C LYS A 26 6.90 9.63 13.17
N VAL A 27 6.51 9.75 11.90
CA VAL A 27 5.10 9.92 11.51
C VAL A 27 4.29 8.69 11.91
N PHE A 28 4.76 7.50 11.55
CA PHE A 28 4.11 6.25 11.94
C PHE A 28 4.06 6.06 13.46
N SER A 29 5.19 6.25 14.15
CA SER A 29 5.28 6.10 15.60
C SER A 29 4.34 7.05 16.34
N ASN A 30 4.35 8.34 15.98
CA ASN A 30 3.46 9.33 16.57
C ASN A 30 2.00 8.98 16.32
N TYR A 31 1.66 8.61 15.08
CA TYR A 31 0.29 8.29 14.70
C TYR A 31 -0.23 7.05 15.45
N ILE A 32 0.52 5.95 15.44
CA ILE A 32 0.14 4.70 16.13
C ILE A 32 0.01 4.92 17.64
N SER A 33 0.84 5.79 18.22
CA SER A 33 0.80 6.11 19.66
C SER A 33 -0.41 6.97 20.05
N GLN A 34 -1.06 7.63 19.08
CA GLN A 34 -2.19 8.55 19.30
C GLN A 34 -3.51 7.98 18.78
N ARG A 35 -3.72 6.67 18.96
CA ARG A 35 -4.93 5.94 18.55
C ARG A 35 -6.21 6.71 18.88
N LYS A 36 -7.12 6.74 17.91
CA LYS A 36 -8.49 7.22 18.06
C LYS A 36 -9.46 6.06 17.81
N CYS A 37 -10.75 6.28 18.00
CA CYS A 37 -11.78 5.24 17.89
C CYS A 37 -12.78 5.58 16.79
N ASN A 38 -12.31 5.85 15.57
CA ASN A 38 -13.18 5.99 14.39
C ASN A 38 -12.73 5.05 13.27
N GLU A 39 -13.65 4.80 12.34
CA GLU A 39 -13.50 3.79 11.29
C GLU A 39 -12.21 3.95 10.48
N LEU A 40 -11.92 5.17 10.01
CA LEU A 40 -10.74 5.39 9.17
C LEU A 40 -9.43 5.22 9.96
N ASP A 41 -9.39 5.64 11.23
CA ASP A 41 -8.22 5.41 12.10
C ASP A 41 -7.93 3.91 12.27
N GLU A 42 -8.97 3.12 12.54
CA GLU A 42 -8.87 1.67 12.67
C GLU A 42 -8.39 1.02 11.37
N ILE A 43 -8.93 1.42 10.22
CA ILE A 43 -8.50 0.91 8.91
C ILE A 43 -7.02 1.22 8.67
N ILE A 44 -6.57 2.45 8.95
CA ILE A 44 -5.17 2.85 8.73
C ILE A 44 -4.24 2.01 9.61
N ILE A 45 -4.57 1.86 10.90
CA ILE A 45 -3.72 1.13 11.83
C ILE A 45 -3.66 -0.36 11.49
N GLN A 46 -4.81 -0.98 11.21
CA GLN A 46 -4.85 -2.39 10.80
C GLN A 46 -4.08 -2.60 9.50
N SER A 47 -4.19 -1.67 8.55
CA SER A 47 -3.44 -1.71 7.28
C SER A 47 -1.93 -1.64 7.49
N ILE A 48 -1.45 -0.76 8.38
CA ILE A 48 -0.02 -0.65 8.71
C ILE A 48 0.48 -1.93 9.38
N GLN A 49 -0.29 -2.49 10.32
CA GLN A 49 0.06 -3.74 11.00
C GLN A 49 0.12 -4.91 10.01
N LEU A 50 -0.90 -5.07 9.16
CA LEU A 50 -0.96 -6.12 8.15
C LEU A 50 0.17 -5.96 7.12
N PHE A 51 0.53 -4.74 6.75
CA PHE A 51 1.68 -4.48 5.89
C PHE A 51 2.99 -4.92 6.55
N GLY A 52 3.20 -4.57 7.83
CA GLY A 52 4.37 -4.99 8.60
C GLY A 52 4.53 -6.52 8.65
N SER A 53 3.42 -7.24 8.84
CA SER A 53 3.38 -8.70 8.76
C SER A 53 3.67 -9.22 7.34
N ALA A 54 3.09 -8.59 6.31
CA ALA A 54 3.27 -9.02 4.92
C ALA A 54 4.73 -8.89 4.45
N ILE A 55 5.40 -7.77 4.75
CA ILE A 55 6.79 -7.56 4.33
C ILE A 55 7.78 -8.47 5.07
N SER A 56 7.41 -8.95 6.26
CA SER A 56 8.17 -9.92 7.04
C SER A 56 7.96 -11.36 6.56
N ASN A 57 7.00 -11.61 5.67
CA ASN A 57 6.69 -12.94 5.16
C ASN A 57 7.65 -13.34 4.04
N TRP A 58 8.29 -14.50 4.15
CA TRP A 58 9.20 -15.05 3.13
C TRP A 58 8.48 -15.50 1.86
N ASP A 59 7.20 -15.85 1.95
CA ASP A 59 6.38 -16.16 0.79
C ASP A 59 5.94 -14.87 0.08
N LEU A 60 6.58 -14.62 -1.07
CA LEU A 60 6.35 -13.41 -1.85
C LEU A 60 4.99 -13.38 -2.53
N HIS A 61 4.41 -14.53 -2.87
CA HIS A 61 3.06 -14.58 -3.43
C HIS A 61 2.05 -14.19 -2.37
N LEU A 62 2.20 -14.74 -1.16
CA LEU A 62 1.35 -14.37 -0.03
C LEU A 62 1.54 -12.90 0.38
N ARG A 63 2.77 -12.37 0.26
CA ARG A 63 3.02 -10.94 0.40
C ARG A 63 2.21 -10.13 -0.62
N CYS A 64 2.27 -10.48 -1.92
CA CYS A 64 1.46 -9.82 -2.96
C CYS A 64 -0.04 -9.87 -2.64
N VAL A 65 -0.55 -11.04 -2.24
CA VAL A 65 -1.95 -11.20 -1.83
C VAL A 65 -2.29 -10.22 -0.71
N ASN A 66 -1.49 -10.18 0.35
CA ASN A 66 -1.73 -9.29 1.49
C ASN A 66 -1.65 -7.81 1.11
N LEU A 67 -0.76 -7.41 0.19
CA LEU A 67 -0.72 -6.03 -0.31
C LEU A 67 -2.05 -5.66 -0.99
N ILE A 68 -2.59 -6.55 -1.82
CA ILE A 68 -3.89 -6.32 -2.48
C ILE A 68 -5.03 -6.30 -1.47
N THR A 69 -5.05 -7.21 -0.49
CA THR A 69 -6.06 -7.24 0.58
C THR A 69 -6.11 -5.91 1.35
N ILE A 70 -4.94 -5.33 1.66
CA ILE A 70 -4.88 -4.01 2.30
C ILE A 70 -5.51 -2.94 1.39
N LEU A 71 -5.14 -2.92 0.10
CA LEU A 71 -5.68 -1.95 -0.84
C LEU A 71 -7.20 -2.10 -1.00
N GLU A 72 -7.71 -3.33 -1.09
CA GLU A 72 -9.14 -3.62 -1.14
C GLU A 72 -9.84 -3.12 0.13
N SER A 73 -9.26 -3.34 1.30
CA SER A 73 -9.84 -2.91 2.59
C SER A 73 -9.95 -1.39 2.72
N VAL A 74 -8.97 -0.66 2.18
CA VAL A 74 -8.95 0.82 2.18
C VAL A 74 -9.89 1.39 1.12
N PHE A 75 -9.90 0.81 -0.08
CA PHE A 75 -10.49 1.45 -1.24
C PHE A 75 -11.80 0.85 -1.70
N LEU A 76 -12.29 -0.26 -1.15
CA LEU A 76 -13.59 -0.82 -1.49
C LEU A 76 -14.63 -0.57 -0.39
N LYS A 77 -15.86 -0.29 -0.82
CA LYS A 77 -17.02 -0.35 0.07
C LYS A 77 -17.43 -1.81 0.28
N ASP A 78 -18.12 -2.09 1.38
CA ASP A 78 -18.42 -3.47 1.79
C ASP A 78 -19.36 -4.19 0.82
N ASP A 79 -20.15 -3.45 0.04
CA ASP A 79 -21.09 -3.92 -0.97
C ASP A 79 -20.51 -3.90 -2.40
N GLU A 80 -19.23 -3.55 -2.60
CA GLU A 80 -18.62 -3.49 -3.93
C GLU A 80 -18.13 -4.86 -4.43
N ASP A 81 -18.90 -5.48 -5.34
CA ASP A 81 -18.60 -6.80 -5.93
C ASP A 81 -17.96 -6.74 -7.33
N ARG A 82 -18.13 -5.63 -8.05
CA ARG A 82 -17.71 -5.48 -9.46
C ARG A 82 -16.60 -4.45 -9.67
N GLY A 83 -15.68 -4.79 -10.58
CA GLY A 83 -14.62 -3.89 -11.03
C GLY A 83 -13.63 -3.50 -9.93
N MET A 84 -13.46 -4.36 -8.93
CA MET A 84 -12.64 -4.11 -7.73
C MET A 84 -11.23 -3.61 -8.08
N GLU A 85 -10.53 -4.33 -8.96
CA GLU A 85 -9.18 -3.96 -9.40
C GLU A 85 -9.16 -2.55 -10.02
N HIS A 86 -10.08 -2.25 -10.93
CA HIS A 86 -10.15 -0.95 -11.59
C HIS A 86 -10.38 0.17 -10.56
N LYS A 87 -11.31 -0.02 -9.62
CA LYS A 87 -11.64 0.96 -8.58
C LYS A 87 -10.46 1.20 -7.64
N VAL A 88 -9.82 0.14 -7.16
CA VAL A 88 -8.62 0.22 -6.31
C VAL A 88 -7.52 1.00 -7.02
N LYS A 89 -7.17 0.61 -8.25
CA LYS A 89 -6.13 1.28 -9.04
C LYS A 89 -6.46 2.76 -9.27
N ALA A 90 -7.70 3.07 -9.62
CA ALA A 90 -8.14 4.45 -9.85
C ALA A 90 -8.05 5.30 -8.58
N ARG A 91 -8.66 4.85 -7.47
CA ARG A 91 -8.70 5.58 -6.20
C ARG A 91 -7.30 5.76 -5.60
N LEU A 92 -6.47 4.72 -5.62
CA LEU A 92 -5.08 4.80 -5.17
C LEU A 92 -4.27 5.81 -5.99
N SER A 93 -4.33 5.73 -7.33
CA SER A 93 -3.57 6.65 -8.19
C SER A 93 -3.95 8.11 -7.97
N LYS A 94 -5.26 8.39 -7.79
CA LYS A 94 -5.78 9.73 -7.48
C LYS A 94 -5.37 10.23 -6.10
N LEU A 95 -5.31 9.34 -5.10
CA LEU A 95 -4.85 9.70 -3.75
C LEU A 95 -3.37 10.07 -3.76
N LEU A 96 -2.56 9.38 -4.55
CA LEU A 96 -1.10 9.52 -4.52
C LEU A 96 -0.55 10.60 -5.45
N SER A 97 -1.20 10.88 -6.59
CA SER A 97 -0.67 11.81 -7.59
C SER A 97 -1.74 12.54 -8.39
N ASN A 98 -1.44 13.80 -8.72
CA ASN A 98 -2.19 14.59 -9.70
C ASN A 98 -1.63 14.48 -11.13
N GLN A 99 -0.42 13.94 -11.29
CA GLN A 99 0.25 13.83 -12.59
C GLN A 99 -0.17 12.56 -13.32
N GLN A 100 -0.65 12.69 -14.56
CA GLN A 100 -1.23 11.59 -15.30
C GLN A 100 -0.25 10.44 -15.58
N ASN A 101 1.01 10.75 -15.91
CA ASN A 101 2.06 9.75 -16.09
C ASN A 101 2.31 8.91 -14.82
N GLU A 102 2.38 9.55 -13.64
CA GLU A 102 2.55 8.86 -12.36
C GLU A 102 1.31 8.04 -12.01
N LYS A 103 0.10 8.55 -12.30
CA LYS A 103 -1.13 7.78 -12.11
C LYS A 103 -1.08 6.48 -12.91
N GLU A 104 -0.73 6.54 -14.20
CA GLU A 104 -0.62 5.34 -15.04
C GLU A 104 0.49 4.39 -14.59
N ARG A 105 1.63 4.92 -14.11
CA ARG A 105 2.70 4.10 -13.52
C ARG A 105 2.20 3.32 -12.30
N ILE A 106 1.51 3.98 -11.37
CA ILE A 106 0.94 3.36 -10.17
C ILE A 106 -0.06 2.27 -10.57
N LYS A 107 -0.98 2.56 -11.51
CA LYS A 107 -1.97 1.59 -11.98
C LYS A 107 -1.28 0.36 -12.59
N SER A 108 -0.25 0.54 -13.40
CA SER A 108 0.49 -0.56 -14.03
C SER A 108 1.13 -1.48 -12.99
N ILE A 109 1.88 -0.91 -12.04
CA ILE A 109 2.52 -1.67 -10.96
C ILE A 109 1.49 -2.48 -10.16
N VAL A 110 0.38 -1.84 -9.78
CA VAL A 110 -0.66 -2.50 -8.98
C VAL A 110 -1.39 -3.58 -9.77
N ALA A 111 -1.58 -3.41 -11.08
CA ALA A 111 -2.17 -4.42 -11.95
C ALA A 111 -1.34 -5.71 -11.94
N ASN A 112 -0.01 -5.60 -12.00
CA ASN A 112 0.87 -6.76 -11.98
C ASN A 112 0.82 -7.52 -10.65
N ILE A 113 0.72 -6.81 -9.52
CA ILE A 113 0.52 -7.43 -8.20
C ILE A 113 -0.87 -8.08 -8.09
N TYR A 114 -1.89 -7.45 -8.66
CA TYR A 114 -3.24 -8.02 -8.75
C TYR A 114 -3.27 -9.33 -9.52
N GLU A 115 -2.53 -9.43 -10.62
CA GLU A 115 -2.44 -10.66 -11.41
C GLU A 115 -1.81 -11.80 -10.60
N VAL A 116 -0.78 -11.51 -9.79
CA VAL A 116 -0.19 -12.50 -8.86
C VAL A 116 -1.25 -13.00 -7.87
N ARG A 117 -2.00 -12.09 -7.24
CA ARG A 117 -3.08 -12.43 -6.30
C ARG A 117 -4.20 -13.22 -7.00
N HIS A 118 -4.58 -12.84 -8.21
CA HIS A 118 -5.61 -13.53 -8.98
C HIS A 118 -5.22 -14.99 -9.26
N LYS A 119 -4.00 -15.21 -9.78
CA LYS A 119 -3.49 -16.56 -10.08
C LYS A 119 -3.35 -17.41 -8.83
N MET A 120 -2.84 -16.85 -7.73
CA MET A 120 -2.67 -17.59 -6.50
C MET A 120 -4.02 -17.98 -5.87
N ILE A 121 -4.94 -17.04 -5.72
CA ILE A 121 -6.20 -17.27 -4.98
C ILE A 121 -7.22 -18.03 -5.82
N HIS A 122 -7.39 -17.70 -7.10
CA HIS A 122 -8.46 -18.27 -7.92
C HIS A 122 -8.03 -19.43 -8.78
N LYS A 123 -6.73 -19.58 -9.04
CA LYS A 123 -6.20 -20.66 -9.89
C LYS A 123 -5.24 -21.58 -9.17
N ALA A 124 -4.88 -21.30 -7.92
CA ALA A 124 -3.82 -22.00 -7.19
C ALA A 124 -2.48 -22.06 -7.96
N ILE A 125 -2.21 -21.04 -8.80
CA ILE A 125 -1.01 -20.94 -9.64
C ILE A 125 -0.08 -19.86 -9.08
N ARG A 126 1.20 -20.21 -8.94
CA ARG A 126 2.28 -19.27 -8.61
C ARG A 126 2.98 -18.82 -9.88
N ILE A 127 2.72 -17.58 -10.30
CA ILE A 127 3.43 -16.96 -11.44
C ILE A 127 4.74 -16.31 -10.98
N LYS A 128 5.66 -16.07 -11.92
CA LYS A 128 6.91 -15.35 -11.61
C LYS A 128 6.60 -13.92 -11.16
N ILE A 129 7.23 -13.49 -10.08
CA ILE A 129 7.13 -12.12 -9.55
C ILE A 129 8.33 -11.32 -10.04
N ASP A 130 8.09 -10.12 -10.57
CA ASP A 130 9.16 -9.15 -10.79
C ASP A 130 9.51 -8.45 -9.47
N TYR A 131 10.74 -8.64 -9.00
CA TYR A 131 11.22 -8.07 -7.74
C TYR A 131 11.27 -6.55 -7.73
N LYS A 132 11.52 -5.91 -8.88
CA LYS A 132 11.53 -4.46 -8.98
C LYS A 132 10.11 -3.92 -8.82
N GLU A 133 9.14 -4.54 -9.49
CA GLU A 133 7.74 -4.13 -9.36
C GLU A 133 7.18 -4.38 -7.97
N LEU A 134 7.52 -5.51 -7.34
CA LEU A 134 7.15 -5.76 -5.95
C LEU A 134 7.75 -4.72 -5.00
N SER A 135 9.03 -4.37 -5.19
CA SER A 135 9.69 -3.31 -4.41
C SER A 135 8.99 -1.96 -4.58
N GLU A 136 8.61 -1.61 -5.81
CA GLU A 136 7.85 -0.38 -6.08
C GLU A 136 6.44 -0.42 -5.48
N ALA A 137 5.74 -1.55 -5.54
CA ALA A 137 4.44 -1.72 -4.90
C ALA A 137 4.55 -1.52 -3.38
N GLN A 138 5.59 -2.06 -2.74
CA GLN A 138 5.83 -1.83 -1.30
C GLN A 138 6.07 -0.35 -0.96
N LYS A 139 6.78 0.40 -1.82
CA LYS A 139 6.95 1.86 -1.66
C LYS A 139 5.63 2.60 -1.83
N ILE A 140 4.80 2.19 -2.80
CA ILE A 140 3.45 2.72 -3.01
C ILE A 140 2.60 2.55 -1.75
N MET A 141 2.69 1.41 -1.06
CA MET A 141 1.99 1.19 0.22
C MET A 141 2.44 2.13 1.33
N ILE A 142 3.75 2.39 1.46
CA ILE A 142 4.24 3.38 2.43
C ILE A 142 3.68 4.77 2.13
N ASN A 143 3.69 5.19 0.86
CA ASN A 143 3.14 6.48 0.46
C ASN A 143 1.62 6.56 0.68
N LEU A 144 0.91 5.44 0.46
CA LEU A 144 -0.51 5.32 0.78
C LEU A 144 -0.75 5.64 2.25
N PHE A 145 -0.03 4.99 3.18
CA PHE A 145 -0.26 5.22 4.60
C PHE A 145 0.07 6.66 5.01
N LEU A 146 1.14 7.24 4.49
CA LEU A 146 1.46 8.65 4.75
C LEU A 146 0.34 9.58 4.26
N ARG A 147 -0.24 9.32 3.08
CA ARG A 147 -1.38 10.09 2.57
C ARG A 147 -2.64 9.88 3.40
N LEU A 148 -2.96 8.64 3.80
CA LEU A 148 -4.12 8.37 4.64
C LEU A 148 -4.01 9.08 5.99
N ILE A 149 -2.85 9.00 6.65
CA ILE A 149 -2.58 9.72 7.90
C ILE A 149 -2.73 11.23 7.69
N GLN A 150 -2.20 11.78 6.59
CA GLN A 150 -2.36 13.20 6.28
C GLN A 150 -3.83 13.59 6.11
N HIS A 151 -4.61 12.82 5.35
CA HIS A 151 -6.05 13.06 5.15
C HIS A 151 -6.83 12.96 6.46
N TYR A 152 -6.46 12.02 7.31
CA TYR A 152 -7.07 11.84 8.62
C TYR A 152 -6.75 13.02 9.56
N VAL A 153 -5.46 13.28 9.81
CA VAL A 153 -4.99 14.25 10.81
C VAL A 153 -5.23 15.70 10.37
N VAL A 154 -5.00 16.01 9.08
CA VAL A 154 -5.02 17.40 8.58
C VAL A 154 -6.36 17.77 7.97
N LEU A 155 -6.97 16.86 7.21
CA LEU A 155 -8.22 17.14 6.50
C LEU A 155 -9.47 16.64 7.24
N GLY A 156 -9.29 15.93 8.36
CA GLY A 156 -10.39 15.53 9.25
C GLY A 156 -11.33 14.47 8.68
N PHE A 157 -10.89 13.69 7.69
CA PHE A 157 -11.65 12.51 7.26
C PHE A 157 -11.64 11.49 8.40
N THR A 158 -12.82 10.98 8.79
CA THR A 158 -12.96 9.99 9.88
C THR A 158 -13.67 8.72 9.43
N ASP A 159 -14.25 8.73 8.22
CA ASP A 159 -15.03 7.63 7.65
C ASP A 159 -14.50 7.24 6.26
N LYS A 160 -14.53 5.94 5.95
CA LYS A 160 -14.04 5.37 4.69
C LYS A 160 -14.87 5.85 3.50
N ALA A 161 -16.19 5.94 3.68
CA ALA A 161 -17.13 6.25 2.62
C ALA A 161 -16.88 7.64 2.01
N ARG A 162 -16.71 8.67 2.84
CA ARG A 162 -16.44 10.04 2.45
C ARG A 162 -15.08 10.20 1.79
N LEU A 163 -14.06 9.46 2.23
CA LEU A 163 -12.77 9.41 1.54
C LEU A 163 -12.95 8.88 0.12
N ILE A 164 -13.67 7.76 -0.04
CA ILE A 164 -13.94 7.15 -1.34
C ILE A 164 -14.74 8.10 -2.25
N GLU A 165 -15.78 8.74 -1.72
CA GLU A 165 -16.58 9.72 -2.46
C GLU A 165 -15.70 10.86 -2.97
N LYS A 166 -14.84 11.40 -2.11
CA LYS A 166 -13.93 12.47 -2.50
C LYS A 166 -12.98 12.07 -3.63
N LEU A 167 -12.46 10.84 -3.58
CA LEU A 167 -11.59 10.31 -4.63
C LEU A 167 -12.34 10.06 -5.94
N ASN A 168 -13.63 9.76 -5.89
CA ASN A 168 -14.43 9.57 -7.09
C ASN A 168 -14.72 10.91 -7.80
N GLU A 169 -14.82 12.03 -7.07
CA GLU A 169 -15.01 13.38 -7.63
C GLU A 169 -13.81 13.90 -8.44
N ILE A 170 -12.60 13.43 -8.14
CA ILE A 170 -11.38 13.87 -8.83
C ILE A 170 -11.43 13.34 -10.27
N LYS A 171 -11.48 14.24 -11.26
CA LYS A 171 -11.42 13.88 -12.69
C LYS A 171 -10.08 13.20 -13.01
N SER A 172 -10.15 12.17 -13.86
CA SER A 172 -8.98 11.42 -14.33
C SER A 172 -8.04 12.31 -15.11
#